data_AF-A0A9D8XMU2-F1
#
_entry.id   AF-A0A9D8XMU2-F1
#
_cell.length_a   1.000
_cell.length_b   1.000
_cell.length_c   1.000
_cell.angle_alpha   90.00
_cell.angle_beta   90.00
_cell.angle_gamma   90.00
#
_symmetry.space_group_name_H-M   'P 1'
#
loop_
_entity.id
_entity.type
_entity.pdbx_description
1 polymer ?
#
loop_
_entity_poly.entity_id
_entity_poly.type
_entity_poly.pdbx_seq_one_letter_code
_entity_poly.pdbx_strand_id
1 'polypeptide(L)'
;MFKIFPGFHLVEEYQKKRKERRLADDQTLSKTIKIIAAVGISLILWLLPTDSFGIEGLTYVEQRVIAVFAFATLMWIFEAVPAWVTSVIVMVVLL
;
A
#
# COMPACT_ATOMS: atom_id res chain seq x y z
N MET A 1 -25.19 19.81 -30.21
CA MET A 1 -25.71 21.09 -30.69
C MET A 1 -26.41 21.83 -29.53
N PHE A 2 -25.67 22.21 -28.48
CA PHE A 2 -26.20 22.92 -27.28
C PHE A 2 -25.22 23.95 -26.70
N LYS A 3 -24.20 24.38 -27.46
CA LYS A 3 -23.12 25.28 -26.98
C LYS A 3 -23.48 26.77 -26.97
N ILE A 4 -24.72 27.14 -27.32
CA ILE A 4 -25.15 28.55 -27.47
C ILE A 4 -25.57 29.17 -26.12
N PHE A 5 -25.76 28.39 -25.06
CA PHE A 5 -26.22 28.92 -23.78
C PHE A 5 -25.08 29.54 -22.96
N PRO A 6 -25.27 30.76 -22.40
CA PRO A 6 -24.23 31.48 -21.66
C PRO A 6 -23.76 30.78 -20.37
N GLY A 7 -24.46 29.74 -19.90
CA GLY A 7 -24.05 28.90 -18.76
C GLY A 7 -23.53 27.50 -19.11
N PHE A 8 -23.42 27.16 -20.40
CA PHE A 8 -23.04 25.80 -20.82
C PHE A 8 -21.61 25.41 -20.42
N HIS A 9 -20.69 26.39 -20.42
CA HIS A 9 -19.30 26.20 -20.01
C HIS A 9 -19.17 25.77 -18.54
N LEU A 10 -20.00 26.32 -17.64
CA LEU A 10 -20.00 25.94 -16.22
C LEU A 10 -20.38 24.47 -16.03
N VAL A 11 -21.26 23.95 -16.88
CA VAL A 11 -21.70 22.55 -16.86
C VAL A 11 -20.59 21.63 -17.39
N GLU A 12 -19.94 22.00 -18.50
CA GLU A 12 -18.77 21.26 -19.02
C GLU A 12 -17.66 21.20 -17.96
N GLU A 13 -17.37 22.32 -17.28
CA GLU A 13 -16.40 22.37 -16.20
C GLU A 13 -16.81 21.51 -14.99
N TYR A 14 -18.09 21.53 -14.59
CA TYR A 14 -18.59 20.68 -13.51
C TYR A 14 -18.44 19.19 -13.83
N GLN A 15 -18.77 18.79 -15.07
CA GLN A 15 -18.64 17.41 -15.51
C GLN A 15 -17.18 16.98 -15.61
N LYS A 16 -16.30 17.88 -16.07
CA LYS A 16 -14.85 17.65 -16.12
C LYS A 16 -14.28 17.43 -14.71
N LYS A 17 -14.61 18.30 -13.75
CA LYS A 17 -14.24 18.14 -12.33
C LYS A 17 -14.78 16.85 -11.72
N ARG A 18 -15.98 16.40 -12.10
CA ARG A 18 -16.54 15.11 -11.64
C ARG A 18 -15.80 13.91 -12.23
N LYS A 19 -15.37 13.99 -13.50
CA LYS A 19 -14.60 12.94 -14.18
C LYS A 19 -13.18 12.84 -13.63
N GLU A 20 -12.53 13.97 -13.37
CA GLU A 20 -11.22 14.04 -12.73
C GLU A 20 -11.24 13.44 -11.31
N ARG A 21 -12.30 13.69 -10.54
CA ARG A 21 -12.49 13.02 -9.23
C ARG A 21 -12.60 11.50 -9.32
N ARG A 22 -13.21 10.96 -10.39
CA ARG A 22 -13.25 9.49 -10.60
C ARG A 22 -11.89 8.92 -11.00
N LEU A 23 -11.07 9.66 -11.74
CA LEU A 23 -9.68 9.25 -11.98
C LEU A 23 -8.84 9.29 -10.70
N ALA A 24 -9.07 10.26 -9.81
CA ALA A 24 -8.43 10.31 -8.50
C ALA A 24 -8.85 9.14 -7.60
N ASP A 25 -10.09 8.66 -7.74
CA ASP A 25 -10.60 7.47 -7.05
C ASP A 25 -9.87 6.18 -7.50
N ASP A 26 -9.59 6.04 -8.80
CA ASP A 26 -8.79 4.93 -9.35
C ASP A 26 -7.35 4.91 -8.80
N GLN A 27 -6.79 6.09 -8.51
CA GLN A 27 -5.50 6.19 -7.83
C GLN A 27 -5.53 5.59 -6.42
N THR A 28 -6.66 5.63 -5.70
CA THR A 28 -6.79 5.00 -4.38
C THR A 28 -6.82 3.48 -4.45
N LEU A 29 -7.42 2.92 -5.52
CA LEU A 29 -7.40 1.47 -5.78
C LEU A 29 -5.98 0.99 -6.04
N SER A 30 -5.21 1.71 -6.85
CA SER A 30 -3.81 1.37 -7.11
C SER A 30 -2.94 1.36 -5.84
N LYS A 31 -3.20 2.29 -4.90
CA LYS A 31 -2.53 2.33 -3.59
C LYS A 31 -2.94 1.16 -2.71
N THR A 32 -4.23 0.83 -2.70
CA THR A 32 -4.77 -0.29 -1.92
C THR A 32 -4.21 -1.62 -2.39
N ILE A 33 -4.08 -1.82 -3.71
CA ILE A 33 -3.48 -3.03 -4.29
C ILE A 33 -2.00 -3.17 -3.86
N LYS A 34 -1.23 -2.07 -3.87
CA LYS A 34 0.16 -2.08 -3.41
C LYS A 34 0.28 -2.46 -1.93
N ILE A 35 -0.62 -1.95 -1.08
CA ILE A 35 -0.68 -2.31 0.35
C ILE A 35 -1.00 -3.79 0.52
N ILE A 36 -2.03 -4.29 -0.16
CA ILE A 36 -2.43 -5.70 -0.08
C ILE A 36 -1.29 -6.61 -0.54
N ALA A 37 -0.58 -6.25 -1.61
CA ALA A 37 0.58 -7.00 -2.08
C ALA A 37 1.71 -7.02 -1.03
N ALA A 38 2.05 -5.88 -0.43
CA ALA A 38 3.08 -5.78 0.60
C ALA A 38 2.73 -6.61 1.85
N VAL A 39 1.49 -6.51 2.33
CA VAL A 39 0.99 -7.28 3.47
C VAL A 39 0.98 -8.77 3.13
N GLY A 40 0.51 -9.16 1.95
CA GLY A 40 0.48 -10.55 1.50
C GLY A 40 1.87 -11.19 1.48
N ILE A 41 2.87 -10.51 0.93
CA ILE A 41 4.26 -10.99 0.90
C ILE A 41 4.82 -11.14 2.32
N SER A 42 4.59 -10.14 3.18
CA SER A 42 5.05 -10.20 4.57
C SER A 42 4.39 -11.35 5.35
N LEU A 43 3.10 -11.59 5.14
CA LEU A 43 2.38 -12.69 5.78
C LEU A 43 2.92 -14.05 5.32
N ILE A 44 3.25 -14.19 4.04
CA ILE A 44 3.88 -15.41 3.50
C ILE A 44 5.24 -15.66 4.16
N LEU A 45 6.09 -14.63 4.28
CA LEU A 45 7.38 -14.73 4.98
C LEU A 45 7.21 -15.09 6.46
N TRP A 46 6.12 -14.63 7.09
CA TRP A 46 5.79 -14.93 8.48
C TRP A 46 5.26 -16.37 8.68
N LEU A 47 4.50 -16.92 7.74
CA LEU A 47 4.00 -18.29 7.83
C LEU A 47 4.98 -19.34 7.30
N LEU A 48 6.02 -18.93 6.57
CA LEU A 48 7.06 -19.83 6.08
C LEU A 48 7.75 -20.56 7.24
N PRO A 49 8.08 -21.86 7.16
CA PRO A 49 8.93 -22.50 8.16
C PRO A 49 10.38 -22.02 8.07
N THR A 50 11.09 -21.99 9.21
CA THR A 50 12.51 -21.60 9.32
C THR A 50 13.42 -22.37 8.36
N ASP A 51 13.09 -23.65 8.10
CA ASP A 51 13.87 -24.54 7.25
C ASP A 51 13.90 -24.10 5.78
N SER A 52 12.90 -23.34 5.34
CA SER A 52 12.82 -22.83 3.96
C SER A 52 13.77 -21.68 3.68
N PHE A 53 14.33 -21.05 4.72
CA PHE A 53 15.32 -19.99 4.56
C PHE A 53 16.73 -20.53 4.26
N GLY A 54 16.96 -21.84 4.44
CA GLY A 54 18.27 -22.47 4.15
C GLY A 54 19.39 -22.06 5.11
N ILE A 55 19.04 -21.49 6.26
CA ILE A 55 19.98 -21.05 7.30
C ILE A 55 19.95 -22.09 8.43
N GLU A 56 21.07 -22.78 8.65
CA GLU A 56 21.20 -23.75 9.74
C GLU A 56 21.11 -23.06 11.10
N GLY A 57 20.19 -23.53 11.95
CA GLY A 57 20.04 -23.03 13.32
C GLY A 57 19.28 -21.71 13.47
N LEU A 58 18.57 -21.23 12.43
CA LEU A 58 17.76 -20.01 12.52
C LEU A 58 16.67 -20.16 13.58
N THR A 59 16.65 -19.23 14.53
CA THR A 59 15.64 -19.22 15.60
C THR A 59 14.31 -18.67 15.09
N TYR A 60 13.21 -19.07 15.72
CA TYR A 60 11.89 -18.52 15.43
C TYR A 60 11.85 -16.98 15.56
N VAL A 61 12.64 -16.41 16.47
CA VAL A 61 12.72 -14.96 16.70
C VAL A 61 13.40 -14.26 15.54
N GLU A 62 14.55 -14.76 15.07
CA GLU A 62 15.28 -14.18 13.93
C GLU A 62 14.43 -14.19 12.67
N GLN A 63 13.67 -15.25 12.44
CA GLN A 63 12.72 -15.30 11.33
C GLN A 63 11.63 -14.22 11.43
N ARG A 64 11.08 -13.98 12.63
CA ARG A 64 10.12 -12.88 12.84
C ARG A 64 10.75 -11.52 12.50
N VAL A 65 11.99 -11.29 12.93
CA VAL A 65 12.71 -10.04 12.66
C VAL A 65 12.90 -9.84 11.16
N ILE A 66 13.26 -10.88 10.40
CA ILE A 66 13.39 -10.83 8.94
C ILE A 66 12.05 -10.47 8.28
N ALA A 67 10.95 -11.08 8.73
CA ALA A 67 9.62 -10.80 8.19
C ALA A 67 9.16 -9.35 8.46
N VAL A 68 9.45 -8.81 9.65
CA VAL A 68 9.18 -7.39 9.98
C VAL A 68 10.05 -6.45 9.16
N PHE A 69 11.33 -6.79 8.95
CA PHE A 69 12.23 -6.00 8.11
C PHE A 69 11.77 -5.97 6.65
N ALA A 70 11.38 -7.12 6.10
CA ALA A 70 10.83 -7.22 4.75
C ALA A 70 9.53 -6.41 4.61
N PHE A 71 8.66 -6.43 5.63
CA PHE A 71 7.48 -5.58 5.66
C PHE A 71 7.83 -4.09 5.62
N ALA A 72 8.77 -3.65 6.46
CA ALA A 72 9.18 -2.25 6.54
C ALA A 72 9.76 -1.76 5.20
N THR A 73 10.62 -2.55 4.55
CA THR A 73 11.21 -2.20 3.24
C THR A 73 10.16 -2.15 2.13
N LEU A 74 9.19 -3.08 2.12
CA LEU A 74 8.07 -3.06 1.17
C LEU A 74 7.16 -1.84 1.40
N MET A 75 6.90 -1.46 2.65
CA MET A 75 6.09 -0.28 2.93
C MET A 75 6.76 1.02 2.50
N TRP A 76 8.10 1.09 2.58
CA TRP A 76 8.88 2.20 2.02
C TRP A 76 8.90 2.20 0.49
N ILE A 77 9.11 1.06 -0.16
CA ILE A 77 9.23 1.01 -1.63
C ILE A 77 7.93 1.35 -2.34
N PHE A 78 6.79 0.99 -1.74
CA PHE A 78 5.47 1.27 -2.32
C PHE A 78 4.92 2.66 -1.98
N GLU A 79 5.62 3.44 -1.14
CA GLU A 79 5.14 4.70 -0.57
C GLU A 79 3.69 4.60 -0.07
N ALA A 80 3.36 3.44 0.49
CA ALA A 80 2.00 3.05 0.83
C ALA A 80 1.45 3.85 2.01
N VAL A 81 2.33 4.10 2.99
CA VAL A 81 2.04 4.87 4.21
C VAL A 81 3.29 5.68 4.59
N PRO A 82 3.10 6.82 5.27
CA PRO A 82 4.22 7.65 5.70
C PRO A 82 5.09 6.90 6.73
N ALA A 83 6.39 7.21 6.74
CA ALA A 83 7.40 6.47 7.53
C ALA A 83 7.13 6.43 9.05
N TRP A 84 6.39 7.40 9.58
CA TRP A 84 6.00 7.37 11.00
C TRP A 84 4.98 6.25 11.29
N VAL A 85 4.07 5.96 10.36
CA VAL A 85 3.09 4.86 10.51
C VAL A 85 3.80 3.52 10.51
N THR A 86 4.79 3.33 9.62
CA THR A 86 5.55 2.08 9.57
C THR A 86 6.33 1.86 10.87
N SER A 87 6.91 2.92 11.45
CA SER A 87 7.59 2.82 12.76
C SER A 87 6.66 2.42 13.91
N VAL A 88 5.42 2.95 13.93
CA VAL A 88 4.41 2.59 14.94
C VAL A 88 3.97 1.12 14.75
N ILE A 89 3.73 0.69 13.52
CA ILE A 89 3.35 -0.71 13.24
C ILE A 89 4.46 -1.67 13.67
N VAL A 90 5.72 -1.36 13.35
CA VAL A 90 6.88 -2.19 13.74
C VAL A 90 6.98 -2.30 15.26
N MET A 91 6.79 -1.20 16.01
CA MET A 91 6.76 -1.26 17.47
C MET A 91 5.64 -2.15 18.01
N VAL A 92 4.44 -2.07 17.45
CA VAL A 92 3.30 -2.89 17.89
C VAL A 92 3.50 -4.36 17.56
N VAL A 93 4.14 -4.70 16.45
CA VAL A 93 4.40 -6.10 16.05
C VAL A 93 5.52 -6.74 16.86
N LEU A 94 6.47 -5.95 17.36
CA LEU A 94 7.60 -6.43 18.16
C LEU A 94 7.33 -6.46 19.66
N LEU A 95 6.27 -5.79 20.14
CA LEU A 95 5.78 -5.82 21.53
C LEU A 95 5.01 -7.12 21.80
#